data_AF-A0A7S3YVE3-F1
#
_entry.id   AF-A0A7S3YVE3-F1
#
_cell.length_a   1.000
_cell.length_b   1.000
_cell.length_c   1.000
_cell.angle_alpha   90.00
_cell.angle_beta   90.00
_cell.angle_gamma   90.00
#
_symmetry.space_group_name_H-M   'P 1'
#
loop_
_entity.id
_entity.type
_entity.pdbx_description
1 polymer ?
#
loop_
_entity_poly.entity_id
_entity_poly.type
_entity_poly.pdbx_seq_one_letter_code
_entity_poly.pdbx_strand_id
1 'polypeptide(L)'
;GTQGEEAGLSERGMRKALKRLELWMMRLADRGWGGYSKRKGIAPGKDYYRMGFFLDLVSSVVIVIGYSSLVGQRKTIGQSLNSNRFSGDMVNCFFVQLLFIILDRIAYLFHSLVLKVAIHYASVGYWLAQILVVWPKESSFLLQQNTPLRLFFLLKLGSFLVSAMQVHYGYPMGGRVRQFHQTPGVYHGMLFKAYRAIPFAFEMQSLLDWACNTTSLDVWESFTLDDIYATMYIVQCDIIYRKGRRRGEPQPLYRKLFSGSFPFLGLIAVLFGPLYLFSSANPAQISNNVVQASLSTKINGPLGSYNLFSIPSVASMREVTEEEYAAMLTAEIVQSDDKQSSAQRIEVNPFSDDLFDISPPALYQLITTLNDTERYPLMTVEAFYSFTRPGPSTLKTIQGSRKLKLTRQQRLDLAEVLTPDSGTKQVYMKDLFPMFIRLPATGEIGVMTGASTDATIRLLEDRKSHVSFWSVCARPSPNIPGLLAADSTPNDDVPGTSSSSSSSSSCH
;
A
#
# COMPACT_ATOMS: atom_id res chain seq x y z
N GLY A 1 -42.34 -1.54 25.51
CA GLY A 1 -43.58 -2.01 24.85
C GLY A 1 -43.47 -1.96 23.34
N THR A 2 -43.12 -0.81 22.77
CA THR A 2 -43.24 -0.53 21.33
C THR A 2 -42.06 -1.00 20.45
N GLN A 3 -40.82 -1.08 20.95
CA GLN A 3 -39.67 -1.56 20.14
C GLN A 3 -39.68 -3.08 19.86
N GLY A 4 -40.24 -3.90 20.76
CA GLY A 4 -40.38 -5.34 20.53
C GLY A 4 -41.46 -5.70 19.51
N GLU A 5 -42.42 -4.80 19.30
CA GLU A 5 -43.52 -4.98 18.35
C GLU A 5 -43.08 -4.73 16.90
N GLU A 6 -42.21 -3.75 16.67
CA GLU A 6 -41.64 -3.47 15.32
C GLU A 6 -40.68 -4.56 14.84
N ALA A 7 -39.83 -5.11 15.71
CA ALA A 7 -38.96 -6.23 15.38
C ALA A 7 -39.77 -7.50 15.06
N GLY A 8 -40.82 -7.77 15.84
CA GLY A 8 -41.76 -8.87 15.60
C GLY A 8 -42.62 -8.69 14.34
N LEU A 9 -42.86 -7.46 13.89
CA LEU A 9 -43.51 -7.15 12.61
C LEU A 9 -42.55 -7.36 11.41
N SER A 10 -41.28 -6.99 11.55
CA SER A 10 -40.24 -7.23 10.52
C SER A 10 -39.99 -8.72 10.29
N GLU A 11 -39.90 -9.52 11.37
CA GLU A 11 -39.73 -10.97 11.28
C GLU A 11 -40.96 -11.66 10.66
N ARG A 12 -42.18 -11.23 11.05
CA ARG A 12 -43.43 -11.70 10.40
C ARG A 12 -43.50 -11.27 8.94
N GLY A 13 -43.00 -10.10 8.59
CA GLY A 13 -42.91 -9.57 7.23
C GLY A 13 -41.98 -10.40 6.36
N MET A 14 -40.76 -10.67 6.85
CA MET A 14 -39.77 -11.49 6.15
C MET A 14 -40.23 -12.96 6.03
N ARG A 15 -40.84 -13.54 7.07
CA ARG A 15 -41.45 -14.88 7.00
C ARG A 15 -42.63 -14.93 6.04
N LYS A 16 -43.45 -13.86 5.95
CA LYS A 16 -44.53 -13.77 4.95
C LYS A 16 -43.97 -13.63 3.55
N ALA A 17 -42.90 -12.84 3.36
CA ALA A 17 -42.22 -12.70 2.08
C ALA A 17 -41.59 -14.04 1.65
N LEU A 18 -40.87 -14.71 2.54
CA LEU A 18 -40.27 -16.03 2.32
C LEU A 18 -41.33 -17.12 2.10
N LYS A 19 -42.43 -17.14 2.86
CA LYS A 19 -43.56 -18.05 2.60
C LYS A 19 -44.24 -17.75 1.27
N ARG A 20 -44.36 -16.48 0.88
CA ARG A 20 -44.91 -16.09 -0.44
C ARG A 20 -43.96 -16.51 -1.56
N LEU A 21 -42.67 -16.38 -1.35
CA LEU A 21 -41.62 -16.78 -2.29
C LEU A 21 -41.56 -18.32 -2.38
N GLU A 22 -41.68 -19.02 -1.25
CA GLU A 22 -41.81 -20.47 -1.14
C GLU A 22 -43.10 -20.97 -1.81
N LEU A 23 -44.26 -20.34 -1.56
CA LEU A 23 -45.53 -20.68 -2.25
C LEU A 23 -45.46 -20.40 -3.75
N TRP A 24 -44.80 -19.32 -4.15
CA TRP A 24 -44.59 -18.97 -5.56
C TRP A 24 -43.65 -19.97 -6.24
N MET A 25 -42.57 -20.36 -5.58
CA MET A 25 -41.63 -21.39 -6.02
C MET A 25 -42.26 -22.79 -6.01
N MET A 26 -43.11 -23.12 -5.03
CA MET A 26 -43.88 -24.37 -4.99
C MET A 26 -44.90 -24.41 -6.12
N ARG A 27 -45.56 -23.29 -6.46
CA ARG A 27 -46.44 -23.21 -7.63
C ARG A 27 -45.70 -23.33 -8.97
N LEU A 28 -44.43 -22.90 -9.03
CA LEU A 28 -43.54 -23.13 -10.17
C LEU A 28 -43.06 -24.59 -10.22
N ALA A 29 -42.71 -25.17 -9.07
CA ALA A 29 -42.25 -26.56 -8.95
C ALA A 29 -43.39 -27.56 -9.18
N ASP A 30 -44.62 -27.31 -8.74
CA ASP A 30 -45.77 -28.19 -8.99
C ASP A 30 -46.15 -28.27 -10.49
N ARG A 31 -45.75 -27.29 -11.30
CA ARG A 31 -45.93 -27.33 -12.77
C ARG A 31 -44.88 -28.18 -13.50
N GLY A 32 -43.75 -28.53 -12.86
CA GLY A 32 -42.67 -29.31 -13.49
C GLY A 32 -42.16 -30.54 -12.69
N TRP A 33 -42.55 -30.67 -11.43
CA TRP A 33 -41.89 -31.54 -10.43
C TRP A 33 -42.85 -32.12 -9.39
N GLY A 34 -44.04 -32.56 -9.82
CA GLY A 34 -45.06 -33.18 -8.96
C GLY A 34 -44.66 -34.46 -8.20
N GLY A 35 -43.40 -34.91 -8.29
CA GLY A 35 -42.91 -36.14 -7.65
C GLY A 35 -42.09 -35.96 -6.36
N TYR A 36 -41.38 -34.84 -6.17
CA TYR A 36 -40.45 -34.69 -5.03
C TYR A 36 -41.13 -34.29 -3.72
N SER A 37 -42.23 -33.56 -3.79
CA SER A 37 -42.98 -33.09 -2.61
C SER A 37 -43.80 -34.20 -1.91
N LYS A 38 -44.06 -35.34 -2.60
CA LYS A 38 -45.04 -36.37 -2.17
C LYS A 38 -44.46 -37.72 -1.73
N ARG A 39 -43.17 -37.86 -1.41
CA ARG A 39 -42.69 -39.11 -0.78
C ARG A 39 -42.98 -39.14 0.72
N LYS A 40 -44.19 -39.60 1.05
CA LYS A 40 -44.54 -40.17 2.36
C LYS A 40 -43.81 -41.51 2.51
N GLY A 41 -42.65 -41.50 3.16
CA GLY A 41 -41.84 -42.68 3.47
C GLY A 41 -40.58 -42.23 4.18
N ILE A 42 -40.64 -42.13 5.51
CA ILE A 42 -39.63 -41.47 6.35
C ILE A 42 -38.39 -42.36 6.45
N ALA A 43 -37.45 -42.20 5.51
CA ALA A 43 -36.06 -42.42 5.83
C ALA A 43 -35.60 -41.22 6.67
N PRO A 44 -34.96 -41.39 7.83
CA PRO A 44 -34.40 -40.27 8.56
C PRO A 44 -33.41 -39.54 7.64
N GLY A 45 -33.68 -38.27 7.35
CA GLY A 45 -32.78 -37.45 6.53
C GLY A 45 -31.36 -37.49 7.08
N LYS A 46 -30.36 -37.36 6.20
CA LYS A 46 -28.93 -37.41 6.57
C LYS A 46 -28.33 -36.01 6.54
N ASP A 47 -27.44 -35.73 7.50
CA ASP A 47 -26.74 -34.44 7.59
C ASP A 47 -25.41 -34.46 6.83
N TYR A 48 -25.43 -33.90 5.63
CA TYR A 48 -24.26 -33.67 4.77
C TYR A 48 -23.77 -32.22 4.81
N TYR A 49 -24.41 -31.33 5.58
CA TYR A 49 -24.08 -29.91 5.62
C TYR A 49 -22.63 -29.67 6.06
N ARG A 50 -22.16 -30.39 7.10
CA ARG A 50 -20.79 -30.26 7.62
C ARG A 50 -19.72 -30.51 6.54
N MET A 51 -19.94 -31.54 5.72
CA MET A 51 -19.02 -31.87 4.64
C MET A 51 -19.05 -30.82 3.53
N GLY A 52 -20.25 -30.32 3.17
CA GLY A 52 -20.41 -29.24 2.20
C GLY A 52 -19.72 -27.95 2.64
N PHE A 53 -19.99 -27.51 3.87
CA PHE A 53 -19.36 -26.33 4.46
C PHE A 53 -17.83 -26.42 4.46
N PHE A 54 -17.27 -27.58 4.81
CA PHE A 54 -15.82 -27.78 4.78
C PHE A 54 -15.24 -27.65 3.37
N LEU A 55 -15.88 -28.24 2.35
CA LEU A 55 -15.45 -28.12 0.96
C LEU A 55 -15.54 -26.67 0.46
N ASP A 56 -16.59 -25.94 0.85
CA ASP A 56 -16.73 -24.53 0.50
C ASP A 56 -15.73 -23.63 1.23
N LEU A 57 -15.35 -23.96 2.46
CA LEU A 57 -14.28 -23.28 3.19
C LEU A 57 -12.92 -23.50 2.52
N VAL A 58 -12.58 -24.74 2.17
CA VAL A 58 -11.35 -25.07 1.43
C VAL A 58 -11.35 -24.35 0.07
N SER A 59 -12.50 -24.32 -0.62
CA SER A 59 -12.65 -23.59 -1.88
C SER A 59 -12.41 -22.08 -1.70
N SER A 60 -12.84 -21.50 -0.58
CA SER A 60 -12.65 -20.08 -0.28
C SER A 60 -11.17 -19.75 -0.06
N VAL A 61 -10.44 -20.63 0.64
CA VAL A 61 -8.99 -20.51 0.83
C VAL A 61 -8.25 -20.58 -0.51
N VAL A 62 -8.64 -21.51 -1.40
CA VAL A 62 -8.05 -21.63 -2.74
C VAL A 62 -8.29 -20.38 -3.59
N ILE A 63 -9.45 -19.74 -3.47
CA ILE A 63 -9.72 -18.44 -4.14
C ILE A 63 -8.75 -17.38 -3.62
N VAL A 64 -8.65 -17.17 -2.31
CA VAL A 64 -7.84 -16.07 -1.74
C VAL A 64 -6.35 -16.24 -2.03
N ILE A 65 -5.82 -17.45 -1.88
CA ILE A 65 -4.38 -17.72 -2.03
C ILE A 65 -4.01 -17.94 -3.50
N GLY A 66 -4.87 -18.63 -4.25
CA GLY A 66 -4.56 -19.18 -5.57
C GLY A 66 -5.10 -18.39 -6.75
N TYR A 67 -5.80 -17.27 -6.55
CA TYR A 67 -6.51 -16.55 -7.64
C TYR A 67 -5.63 -16.24 -8.84
N SER A 68 -4.41 -15.72 -8.64
CA SER A 68 -3.50 -15.39 -9.74
C SER A 68 -3.20 -16.62 -10.61
N SER A 69 -3.02 -17.77 -9.97
CA SER A 69 -2.77 -19.04 -10.64
C SER A 69 -4.02 -19.60 -11.32
N LEU A 70 -5.21 -19.38 -10.76
CA LEU A 70 -6.49 -19.79 -11.35
C LEU A 70 -6.78 -19.03 -12.66
N VAL A 71 -6.52 -17.73 -12.68
CA VAL A 71 -6.75 -16.86 -13.86
C VAL A 71 -5.56 -16.87 -14.84
N GLY A 72 -4.51 -17.63 -14.56
CA GLY A 72 -3.35 -17.79 -15.46
C GLY A 72 -2.39 -16.59 -15.49
N GLN A 73 -2.55 -15.62 -14.58
CA GLN A 73 -1.55 -14.57 -14.38
C GLN A 73 -0.40 -15.13 -13.53
N ARG A 74 0.77 -15.38 -14.14
CA ARG A 74 1.99 -15.83 -13.44
C ARG A 74 2.61 -14.70 -12.60
N LYS A 75 1.85 -14.12 -11.67
CA LYS A 75 2.40 -13.28 -10.61
C LYS A 75 2.63 -14.18 -9.39
N THR A 76 3.89 -14.33 -9.02
CA THR A 76 4.27 -14.96 -7.74
C THR A 76 3.67 -14.13 -6.59
N ILE A 77 3.31 -14.76 -5.47
CA ILE A 77 2.71 -14.10 -4.30
C ILE A 77 3.49 -12.82 -3.91
N GLY A 78 4.83 -12.87 -3.95
CA GLY A 78 5.69 -11.71 -3.69
C GLY A 78 5.54 -10.55 -4.69
N GLN A 79 5.28 -10.82 -5.97
CA GLN A 79 5.03 -9.77 -6.98
C GLN A 79 3.64 -9.14 -6.80
N SER A 80 2.65 -9.93 -6.39
CA SER A 80 1.31 -9.42 -6.06
C SER A 80 1.34 -8.52 -4.81
N LEU A 81 2.10 -8.92 -3.78
CA LEU A 81 2.34 -8.12 -2.56
C LEU A 81 3.08 -6.82 -2.89
N ASN A 82 4.13 -6.87 -3.72
CA ASN A 82 4.87 -5.67 -4.14
C ASN A 82 4.03 -4.71 -5.00
N SER A 83 3.06 -5.23 -5.76
CA SER A 83 2.14 -4.39 -6.54
C SER A 83 0.98 -3.80 -5.72
N ASN A 84 0.87 -4.17 -4.44
CA ASN A 84 -0.09 -3.70 -3.43
C ASN A 84 -1.55 -3.56 -3.92
N ARG A 85 -1.95 -4.40 -4.88
CA ARG A 85 -3.27 -4.36 -5.52
C ARG A 85 -3.80 -5.78 -5.62
N PHE A 86 -4.66 -6.16 -4.66
CA PHE A 86 -5.54 -7.30 -4.86
C PHE A 86 -6.42 -7.03 -6.08
N SER A 87 -6.60 -8.03 -6.95
CA SER A 87 -7.51 -7.87 -8.08
C SER A 87 -8.94 -7.70 -7.55
N GLY A 88 -9.67 -6.71 -8.05
CA GLY A 88 -11.08 -6.50 -7.67
C GLY A 88 -11.93 -7.75 -7.93
N ASP A 89 -11.62 -8.49 -8.99
CA ASP A 89 -12.33 -9.71 -9.37
C ASP A 89 -12.12 -10.87 -8.39
N MET A 90 -10.94 -10.95 -7.77
CA MET A 90 -10.67 -11.93 -6.69
C MET A 90 -11.59 -11.67 -5.50
N VAL A 91 -11.66 -10.41 -5.07
CA VAL A 91 -12.47 -10.00 -3.92
C VAL A 91 -13.95 -10.25 -4.21
N ASN A 92 -14.42 -9.95 -5.42
CA ASN A 92 -15.79 -10.24 -5.85
C ASN A 92 -16.10 -11.75 -5.83
N CYS A 93 -15.21 -12.59 -6.38
CA CYS A 93 -15.40 -14.05 -6.36
C CYS A 93 -15.45 -14.60 -4.93
N PHE A 94 -14.58 -14.11 -4.05
CA PHE A 94 -14.58 -14.49 -2.63
C PHE A 94 -15.85 -14.02 -1.92
N PHE A 95 -16.30 -12.80 -2.19
CA PHE A 95 -17.55 -12.27 -1.62
C PHE A 95 -18.77 -13.09 -2.04
N VAL A 96 -18.90 -13.42 -3.33
CA VAL A 96 -19.98 -14.28 -3.81
C VAL A 96 -19.88 -15.70 -3.23
N GLN A 97 -18.66 -16.23 -3.04
CA GLN A 97 -18.47 -17.50 -2.35
C GLN A 97 -19.00 -17.46 -0.91
N LEU A 98 -18.66 -16.41 -0.15
CA LEU A 98 -19.17 -16.22 1.21
C LEU A 98 -20.69 -16.07 1.24
N LEU A 99 -21.26 -15.35 0.26
CA LEU A 99 -22.71 -15.20 0.14
C LEU A 99 -23.40 -16.56 -0.06
N PHE A 100 -22.89 -17.42 -0.93
CA PHE A 100 -23.44 -18.78 -1.10
C PHE A 100 -23.35 -19.60 0.19
N ILE A 101 -22.23 -19.53 0.93
CA ILE A 101 -22.07 -20.21 2.22
C ILE A 101 -23.13 -19.74 3.24
N ILE A 102 -23.36 -18.42 3.32
CA ILE A 102 -24.35 -17.82 4.22
C ILE A 102 -25.77 -18.23 3.81
N LEU A 103 -26.11 -18.15 2.52
CA LEU A 103 -27.42 -18.56 2.01
C LEU A 103 -27.67 -20.05 2.26
N ASP A 104 -26.65 -20.90 2.09
CA ASP A 104 -26.76 -22.32 2.37
C ASP A 104 -27.02 -22.60 3.85
N ARG A 105 -26.37 -21.84 4.74
CA ARG A 105 -26.65 -21.87 6.18
C ARG A 105 -28.08 -21.47 6.50
N ILE A 106 -28.59 -20.41 5.87
CA ILE A 106 -29.99 -19.97 6.05
C ILE A 106 -30.97 -21.08 5.61
N ALA A 107 -30.72 -21.70 4.46
CA ALA A 107 -31.55 -22.80 3.95
C ALA A 107 -31.55 -24.02 4.90
N TYR A 108 -30.39 -24.32 5.49
CA TYR A 108 -30.25 -25.35 6.50
C TYR A 108 -31.04 -25.00 7.78
N LEU A 109 -30.92 -23.78 8.31
CA LEU A 109 -31.59 -23.36 9.55
C LEU A 109 -33.12 -23.39 9.42
N PHE A 110 -33.66 -22.98 8.26
CA PHE A 110 -35.09 -23.05 7.98
C PHE A 110 -35.58 -24.46 7.61
N HIS A 111 -34.70 -25.44 7.47
CA HIS A 111 -35.03 -26.80 7.00
C HIS A 111 -35.81 -26.79 5.66
N SER A 112 -35.62 -25.76 4.84
CA SER A 112 -36.35 -25.61 3.57
C SER A 112 -35.57 -26.23 2.41
N LEU A 113 -36.07 -27.35 1.89
CA LEU A 113 -35.49 -28.01 0.71
C LEU A 113 -35.67 -27.17 -0.55
N VAL A 114 -36.77 -26.42 -0.66
CA VAL A 114 -37.03 -25.55 -1.81
C VAL A 114 -35.97 -24.46 -1.94
N LEU A 115 -35.64 -23.80 -0.81
CA LEU A 115 -34.59 -22.78 -0.77
C LEU A 115 -33.22 -23.37 -1.08
N LYS A 116 -32.90 -24.55 -0.53
CA LYS A 116 -31.65 -25.28 -0.81
C LYS A 116 -31.50 -25.60 -2.31
N VAL A 117 -32.57 -26.05 -2.96
CA VAL A 117 -32.56 -26.36 -4.40
C VAL A 117 -32.29 -25.12 -5.24
N ALA A 118 -32.94 -23.99 -4.94
CA ALA A 118 -32.69 -22.74 -5.65
C ALA A 118 -31.25 -22.25 -5.49
N ILE A 119 -30.71 -22.29 -4.27
CA ILE A 119 -29.30 -21.93 -4.00
C ILE A 119 -28.36 -22.88 -4.72
N HIS A 120 -28.65 -24.19 -4.74
CA HIS A 120 -27.84 -25.18 -5.45
C HIS A 120 -27.73 -24.83 -6.93
N TYR A 121 -28.86 -24.64 -7.65
CA TYR A 121 -28.81 -24.29 -9.07
C TYR A 121 -28.16 -22.94 -9.34
N ALA A 122 -28.41 -21.93 -8.50
CA ALA A 122 -27.76 -20.63 -8.61
C ALA A 122 -26.23 -20.74 -8.44
N SER A 123 -25.77 -21.52 -7.45
CA SER A 123 -24.35 -21.73 -7.18
C SER A 123 -23.65 -22.50 -8.32
N VAL A 124 -24.27 -23.56 -8.82
CA VAL A 124 -23.75 -24.35 -9.94
C VAL A 124 -23.66 -23.48 -11.19
N GLY A 125 -24.73 -22.74 -11.52
CA GLY A 125 -24.75 -21.84 -12.67
C GLY A 125 -23.67 -20.75 -12.60
N TYR A 126 -23.54 -20.08 -11.45
CA TYR A 126 -22.54 -19.03 -11.27
C TYR A 126 -21.11 -19.57 -11.42
N TRP A 127 -20.76 -20.64 -10.71
CA TRP A 127 -19.40 -21.18 -10.72
C TRP A 127 -19.03 -21.83 -12.05
N LEU A 128 -19.96 -22.50 -12.72
CA LEU A 128 -19.71 -23.02 -14.07
C LEU A 128 -19.50 -21.88 -15.08
N ALA A 129 -20.28 -20.80 -14.99
CA ALA A 129 -20.07 -19.63 -15.84
C ALA A 129 -18.69 -18.98 -15.57
N GLN A 130 -18.28 -18.85 -14.31
CA GLN A 130 -16.96 -18.30 -13.96
C GLN A 130 -15.81 -19.17 -14.49
N ILE A 131 -15.86 -20.48 -14.22
CA ILE A 131 -14.79 -21.42 -14.57
C ILE A 131 -14.69 -21.67 -16.08
N LEU A 132 -15.83 -21.75 -16.79
CA LEU A 132 -15.86 -22.14 -18.20
C LEU A 132 -15.87 -20.95 -19.17
N VAL A 133 -16.37 -19.77 -18.75
CA VAL A 133 -16.55 -18.62 -19.65
C VAL A 133 -15.67 -17.44 -19.26
N VAL A 134 -15.73 -17.00 -17.99
CA VAL A 134 -15.06 -15.75 -17.57
C VAL A 134 -13.54 -15.94 -17.48
N TRP A 135 -13.07 -16.87 -16.66
CA TRP A 135 -11.63 -17.04 -16.44
C TRP A 135 -10.86 -17.51 -17.68
N PRO A 136 -11.40 -18.40 -18.55
CA PRO A 136 -10.75 -18.72 -19.82
C PRO A 136 -10.79 -17.60 -20.86
N LYS A 137 -11.66 -16.59 -20.73
CA LYS A 137 -11.64 -15.40 -21.59
C LYS A 137 -10.55 -14.43 -21.18
N GLU A 138 -10.28 -14.34 -19.88
CA GLU A 138 -9.23 -13.48 -19.31
C GLU A 138 -7.84 -14.11 -19.40
N SER A 139 -7.76 -15.45 -19.36
CA SER A 139 -6.51 -16.19 -19.52
C SER A 139 -6.37 -16.66 -20.97
N SER A 140 -5.20 -16.47 -21.59
CA SER A 140 -4.89 -17.03 -22.92
C SER A 140 -4.76 -18.56 -22.94
N PHE A 141 -5.04 -19.25 -21.83
CA PHE A 141 -4.88 -20.69 -21.67
C PHE A 141 -6.22 -21.42 -21.56
N LEU A 142 -6.33 -22.55 -22.26
CA LEU A 142 -7.47 -23.46 -22.15
C LEU A 142 -7.44 -24.21 -20.80
N LEU A 143 -8.62 -24.57 -20.29
CA LEU A 143 -8.82 -25.28 -19.01
C LEU A 143 -7.95 -26.55 -18.88
N GLN A 144 -7.65 -27.23 -20.00
CA GLN A 144 -6.82 -28.44 -20.02
C GLN A 144 -5.35 -28.20 -19.62
N GLN A 145 -4.80 -27.01 -19.88
CA GLN A 145 -3.40 -26.69 -19.58
C GLN A 145 -3.22 -26.14 -18.16
N ASN A 146 -4.29 -25.62 -17.54
CA ASN A 146 -4.23 -24.97 -16.24
C ASN A 146 -4.54 -25.95 -15.08
N THR A 147 -3.49 -26.59 -14.52
CA THR A 147 -3.61 -27.53 -13.39
C THR A 147 -4.34 -26.98 -12.16
N PRO A 148 -4.02 -25.79 -11.61
CA PRO A 148 -4.74 -25.27 -10.44
C PRO A 148 -6.22 -25.03 -10.72
N LEU A 149 -6.59 -24.59 -11.92
CA LEU A 149 -7.99 -24.44 -12.32
C LEU A 149 -8.73 -25.78 -12.36
N ARG A 150 -8.09 -26.85 -12.85
CA ARG A 150 -8.65 -28.22 -12.82
C ARG A 150 -8.89 -28.72 -11.40
N LEU A 151 -7.94 -28.50 -10.50
CA LEU A 151 -8.08 -28.88 -9.09
C LEU A 151 -9.21 -28.11 -8.41
N PHE A 152 -9.33 -26.81 -8.67
CA PHE A 152 -10.43 -26.00 -8.16
C PHE A 152 -11.80 -26.47 -8.70
N PHE A 153 -11.88 -26.80 -9.99
CA PHE A 153 -13.08 -27.36 -10.58
C PHE A 153 -13.48 -28.69 -9.92
N LEU A 154 -12.53 -29.60 -9.69
CA LEU A 154 -12.78 -30.87 -8.98
C LEU A 154 -13.26 -30.64 -7.54
N LEU A 155 -12.66 -29.68 -6.84
CA LEU A 155 -13.08 -29.30 -5.50
C LEU A 155 -14.53 -28.77 -5.49
N LYS A 156 -14.88 -27.90 -6.44
CA LYS A 156 -16.25 -27.40 -6.60
C LYS A 156 -17.25 -28.48 -6.98
N LEU A 157 -16.87 -29.39 -7.86
CA LEU A 157 -17.69 -30.55 -8.22
C LEU A 157 -17.99 -31.40 -6.98
N GLY A 158 -17.01 -31.61 -6.10
CA GLY A 158 -17.20 -32.26 -4.80
C GLY A 158 -18.24 -31.53 -3.93
N SER A 159 -18.13 -30.21 -3.80
CA SER A 159 -19.12 -29.39 -3.06
C SER A 159 -20.52 -29.53 -3.65
N PHE A 160 -20.67 -29.47 -4.97
CA PHE A 160 -21.96 -29.64 -5.65
C PHE A 160 -22.53 -31.04 -5.47
N LEU A 161 -21.71 -32.08 -5.51
CA LEU A 161 -22.16 -33.45 -5.28
C LEU A 161 -22.69 -33.64 -3.86
N VAL A 162 -21.99 -33.10 -2.85
CA VAL A 162 -22.45 -33.14 -1.45
C VAL A 162 -23.75 -32.33 -1.27
N SER A 163 -23.84 -31.17 -1.93
CA SER A 163 -25.05 -30.34 -1.93
C SER A 163 -26.25 -31.06 -2.58
N ALA A 164 -26.03 -31.75 -3.69
CA ALA A 164 -27.05 -32.58 -4.36
C ALA A 164 -27.46 -33.79 -3.49
N MET A 165 -26.52 -34.42 -2.79
CA MET A 165 -26.81 -35.49 -1.82
C MET A 165 -27.69 -34.98 -0.68
N GLN A 166 -27.44 -33.78 -0.16
CA GLN A 166 -28.30 -33.16 0.87
C GLN A 166 -29.73 -32.93 0.36
N VAL A 167 -29.88 -32.49 -0.89
CA VAL A 167 -31.21 -32.33 -1.53
C VAL A 167 -31.90 -33.68 -1.70
N HIS A 168 -31.17 -34.71 -2.11
CA HIS A 168 -31.70 -36.06 -2.35
C HIS A 168 -32.18 -36.75 -1.06
N TYR A 169 -31.38 -36.71 -0.01
CA TYR A 169 -31.69 -37.38 1.27
C TYR A 169 -32.57 -36.54 2.20
N GLY A 170 -32.71 -35.24 1.96
CA GLY A 170 -33.49 -34.34 2.80
C GLY A 170 -32.82 -34.00 4.14
N TYR A 171 -33.40 -33.06 4.87
CA TYR A 171 -32.90 -32.68 6.21
C TYR A 171 -33.39 -33.67 7.29
N PRO A 172 -32.55 -34.01 8.30
CA PRO A 172 -32.97 -34.84 9.42
C PRO A 172 -34.11 -34.19 10.23
N MET A 173 -35.08 -34.98 10.66
CA MET A 173 -36.25 -34.52 11.45
C MET A 173 -35.99 -34.42 12.97
N GLY A 174 -34.75 -34.66 13.43
CA GLY A 174 -34.40 -34.70 14.84
C GLY A 174 -33.54 -33.52 15.27
N GLY A 175 -34.09 -32.64 16.12
CA GLY A 175 -33.43 -31.66 16.99
C GLY A 175 -32.41 -30.69 16.36
N ARG A 176 -32.56 -29.39 16.61
CA ARG A 176 -31.51 -28.37 16.37
C ARG A 176 -30.28 -28.66 17.24
N VAL A 177 -29.49 -29.67 16.89
CA VAL A 177 -28.25 -29.97 17.58
C VAL A 177 -27.21 -29.00 17.04
N ARG A 178 -26.75 -28.08 17.88
CA ARG A 178 -25.61 -27.19 17.60
C ARG A 178 -24.46 -28.05 17.05
N GLN A 179 -24.18 -27.88 15.77
CA GLN A 179 -23.58 -28.90 14.89
C GLN A 179 -22.17 -29.36 15.28
N PHE A 180 -21.46 -28.59 16.09
CA PHE A 180 -20.09 -28.87 16.52
C PHE A 180 -19.99 -29.71 17.80
N HIS A 181 -21.11 -30.03 18.47
CA HIS A 181 -21.10 -30.63 19.82
C HIS A 181 -21.58 -32.08 19.91
N GLN A 182 -21.71 -32.80 18.79
CA GLN A 182 -22.36 -34.12 18.78
C GLN A 182 -21.52 -35.26 19.37
N THR A 183 -20.20 -35.25 19.16
CA THR A 183 -19.30 -36.32 19.62
C THR A 183 -18.02 -35.73 20.22
N PRO A 184 -17.89 -35.70 21.56
CA PRO A 184 -16.71 -35.16 22.20
C PRO A 184 -15.53 -36.10 21.96
N GLY A 185 -14.41 -35.56 21.49
CA GLY A 185 -13.22 -36.33 21.15
C GLY A 185 -12.02 -35.43 20.95
N VAL A 186 -10.82 -36.00 20.99
CA VAL A 186 -9.56 -35.24 20.90
C VAL A 186 -9.46 -34.51 19.56
N TYR A 187 -9.71 -35.22 18.46
CA TYR A 187 -9.67 -34.67 17.10
C TYR A 187 -10.76 -33.60 16.88
N HIS A 188 -11.99 -33.87 17.31
CA HIS A 188 -13.09 -32.90 17.19
C HIS A 188 -12.89 -31.66 18.06
N GLY A 189 -12.30 -31.80 19.25
CA GLY A 189 -11.93 -30.68 20.10
C GLY A 189 -10.83 -29.81 19.48
N MET A 190 -9.83 -30.43 18.83
CA MET A 190 -8.79 -29.68 18.10
C MET A 190 -9.37 -28.91 16.91
N LEU A 191 -10.24 -29.54 16.11
CA LEU A 191 -10.92 -28.88 14.99
C LEU A 191 -11.81 -27.72 15.46
N PHE A 192 -12.51 -27.89 16.58
CA PHE A 192 -13.35 -26.83 17.16
C PHE A 192 -12.51 -25.65 17.68
N LYS A 193 -11.36 -25.92 18.33
CA LYS A 193 -10.42 -24.87 18.73
C LYS A 193 -9.87 -24.10 17.51
N ALA A 194 -9.57 -24.82 16.41
CA ALA A 194 -9.14 -24.19 15.16
C ALA A 194 -10.25 -23.33 14.52
N TYR A 195 -11.49 -23.80 14.52
CA TYR A 195 -12.64 -23.02 14.05
C TYR A 195 -12.84 -21.73 14.86
N ARG A 196 -12.75 -21.80 16.20
CA ARG A 196 -12.85 -20.63 17.09
C ARG A 196 -11.67 -19.65 16.94
N ALA A 197 -10.53 -20.10 16.42
CA ALA A 197 -9.39 -19.24 16.15
C ALA A 197 -9.56 -18.39 14.88
N ILE A 198 -10.52 -18.72 14.00
CA ILE A 198 -10.85 -17.91 12.82
C ILE A 198 -11.58 -16.64 13.29
N PRO A 199 -11.04 -15.43 13.05
CA PRO A 199 -11.65 -14.20 13.50
C PRO A 199 -13.07 -14.04 12.94
N PHE A 200 -14.01 -13.61 13.79
CA PHE A 200 -15.41 -13.32 13.46
C PHE A 200 -16.24 -14.51 12.97
N ALA A 201 -15.66 -15.68 12.68
CA ALA A 201 -16.41 -16.80 12.10
C ALA A 201 -17.42 -17.40 13.08
N PHE A 202 -17.05 -17.51 14.36
CA PHE A 202 -17.93 -17.98 15.41
C PHE A 202 -19.06 -16.98 15.67
N GLU A 203 -18.69 -15.71 15.79
CA GLU A 203 -19.60 -14.61 16.10
C GLU A 203 -20.63 -14.41 14.99
N MET A 204 -20.20 -14.42 13.72
CA MET A 204 -21.08 -14.30 12.56
C MET A 204 -22.04 -15.49 12.44
N GLN A 205 -21.59 -16.70 12.77
CA GLN A 205 -22.48 -17.86 12.80
C GLN A 205 -23.53 -17.72 13.92
N SER A 206 -23.12 -17.33 15.13
CA SER A 206 -24.03 -17.10 16.25
C SER A 206 -25.11 -16.05 15.92
N LEU A 207 -24.73 -14.94 15.28
CA LEU A 207 -25.68 -13.91 14.83
C LEU A 207 -26.66 -14.44 13.79
N LEU A 208 -26.16 -15.19 12.81
CA LEU A 208 -27.00 -15.77 11.76
C LEU A 208 -27.96 -16.81 12.32
N ASP A 209 -27.49 -17.66 13.22
CA ASP A 209 -28.29 -18.65 13.92
C ASP A 209 -29.36 -17.97 14.79
N TRP A 210 -29.03 -16.90 15.52
CA TRP A 210 -29.99 -16.10 16.28
C TRP A 210 -31.05 -15.46 15.37
N ALA A 211 -30.63 -14.85 14.26
CA ALA A 211 -31.54 -14.15 13.34
C ALA A 211 -32.54 -15.08 12.63
N CYS A 212 -32.16 -16.33 12.36
CA CYS A 212 -33.02 -17.30 11.67
C CYS A 212 -33.86 -18.17 12.62
N ASN A 213 -33.40 -18.35 13.87
CA ASN A 213 -34.07 -19.20 14.83
C ASN A 213 -35.12 -18.42 15.63
N THR A 214 -36.32 -18.99 15.77
CA THR A 214 -37.31 -18.51 16.75
C THR A 214 -36.76 -18.75 18.16
N THR A 215 -36.29 -17.70 18.81
CA THR A 215 -35.78 -17.73 20.18
C THR A 215 -36.43 -16.61 21.00
N SER A 216 -36.56 -16.82 22.30
CA SER A 216 -36.97 -15.79 23.25
C SER A 216 -35.79 -15.04 23.88
N LEU A 217 -34.56 -15.43 23.54
CA LEU A 217 -33.32 -14.83 24.05
C LEU A 217 -32.92 -13.60 23.25
N ASP A 218 -32.42 -12.59 23.95
CA ASP A 218 -31.76 -11.46 23.30
C ASP A 218 -30.46 -11.89 22.61
N VAL A 219 -29.95 -11.07 21.68
CA VAL A 219 -28.71 -11.35 20.92
C VAL A 219 -27.54 -11.61 21.88
N TRP A 220 -27.39 -10.77 22.91
CA TRP A 220 -26.30 -10.87 23.89
C TRP A 220 -26.43 -12.10 24.79
N GLU A 221 -27.65 -12.46 25.17
CA GLU A 221 -27.92 -13.70 25.92
C GLU A 221 -27.61 -14.93 25.06
N SER A 222 -27.93 -14.88 23.77
CA SER A 222 -27.58 -15.93 22.81
C SER A 222 -26.06 -16.07 22.67
N PHE A 223 -25.31 -14.97 22.55
CA PHE A 223 -23.84 -15.02 22.54
C PHE A 223 -23.26 -15.62 23.82
N THR A 224 -23.79 -15.21 24.98
CA THR A 224 -23.35 -15.74 26.28
C THR A 224 -23.61 -17.24 26.36
N LEU A 225 -24.79 -17.68 25.91
CA LEU A 225 -25.14 -19.10 25.86
C LEU A 225 -24.20 -19.88 24.93
N ASP A 226 -23.92 -19.34 23.75
CA ASP A 226 -23.01 -19.93 22.76
C ASP A 226 -21.58 -20.09 23.30
N ASP A 227 -21.07 -19.08 24.00
CA ASP A 227 -19.74 -19.14 24.61
C ASP A 227 -19.66 -20.16 25.76
N ILE A 228 -20.70 -20.23 26.61
CA ILE A 228 -20.78 -21.24 27.68
C ILE A 228 -20.76 -22.65 27.08
N TYR A 229 -21.57 -22.92 26.04
CA TYR A 229 -21.57 -24.22 25.38
C TYR A 229 -20.24 -24.55 24.72
N ALA A 230 -19.63 -23.58 24.04
CA ALA A 230 -18.31 -23.73 23.41
C ALA A 230 -17.24 -24.10 24.46
N THR A 231 -17.26 -23.41 25.59
CA THR A 231 -16.32 -23.63 26.71
C THR A 231 -16.55 -25.00 27.35
N MET A 232 -17.81 -25.36 27.64
CA MET A 232 -18.17 -26.66 28.20
C MET A 232 -17.73 -27.82 27.28
N TYR A 233 -17.93 -27.67 25.97
CA TYR A 233 -17.51 -28.66 24.99
C TYR A 233 -15.98 -28.83 24.93
N ILE A 234 -15.23 -27.73 24.96
CA ILE A 234 -13.76 -27.77 25.02
C ILE A 234 -13.29 -28.50 26.29
N VAL A 235 -13.86 -28.17 27.44
CA VAL A 235 -13.55 -28.82 28.73
C VAL A 235 -13.89 -30.32 28.67
N GLN A 236 -15.03 -30.69 28.09
CA GLN A 236 -15.41 -32.09 27.92
C GLN A 236 -14.41 -32.87 27.06
N CYS A 237 -13.94 -32.28 25.95
CA CYS A 237 -12.89 -32.89 25.11
C CYS A 237 -11.57 -33.04 25.88
N ASP A 238 -11.18 -32.03 26.66
CA ASP A 238 -9.97 -32.07 27.49
C ASP A 238 -10.08 -33.11 28.63
N ILE A 239 -11.27 -33.32 29.20
CA ILE A 239 -11.52 -34.39 30.19
C ILE A 239 -11.35 -35.76 29.55
N ILE A 240 -11.93 -36.00 28.37
CA ILE A 240 -11.79 -37.29 27.65
C ILE A 240 -10.33 -37.57 27.33
N TYR A 241 -9.61 -36.56 26.85
CA TYR A 241 -8.17 -36.66 26.61
C TYR A 241 -7.41 -37.04 27.90
N ARG A 242 -7.71 -36.40 29.04
CA ARG A 242 -7.06 -36.68 30.33
C ARG A 242 -7.40 -38.08 30.86
N LYS A 243 -8.64 -38.56 30.68
CA LYS A 243 -9.06 -39.91 31.08
C LYS A 243 -8.29 -41.00 30.34
N GLY A 244 -7.91 -40.77 29.09
CA GLY A 244 -7.11 -41.70 28.29
C GLY A 244 -5.62 -41.78 28.69
N ARG A 245 -5.16 -40.97 29.64
CA ARG A 245 -3.73 -40.85 30.00
C ARG A 245 -3.46 -41.34 31.41
N ARG A 246 -2.29 -41.94 31.61
CA ARG A 246 -1.85 -42.39 32.94
C ARG A 246 -1.40 -41.19 33.77
N ARG A 247 -1.58 -41.25 35.10
CA ARG A 247 -1.03 -40.24 36.00
C ARG A 247 0.50 -40.21 35.87
N GLY A 248 1.08 -39.03 35.74
CA GLY A 248 2.53 -38.84 35.56
C GLY A 248 3.04 -39.00 34.13
N GLU A 249 2.18 -39.31 33.15
CA GLU A 249 2.61 -39.48 31.76
C GLU A 249 3.04 -38.14 31.13
N PRO A 250 4.21 -38.04 30.47
CA PRO A 250 4.69 -36.79 29.87
C PRO A 250 3.80 -36.32 28.72
N GLN A 251 3.45 -35.02 28.66
CA GLN A 251 2.64 -34.48 27.56
C GLN A 251 3.36 -34.69 26.21
N PRO A 252 2.65 -35.12 25.16
CA PRO A 252 3.27 -35.37 23.86
C PRO A 252 3.80 -34.07 23.25
N LEU A 253 4.87 -34.19 22.47
CA LEU A 253 5.61 -33.05 21.90
C LEU A 253 4.71 -32.13 21.08
N TYR A 254 3.85 -32.68 20.21
CA TYR A 254 2.95 -31.89 19.38
C TYR A 254 2.04 -30.97 20.22
N ARG A 255 1.54 -31.43 21.37
CA ARG A 255 0.66 -30.62 22.23
C ARG A 255 1.43 -29.52 22.95
N LYS A 256 2.67 -29.79 23.40
CA LYS A 256 3.55 -28.74 23.95
C LYS A 256 3.87 -27.69 22.89
N LEU A 257 4.13 -28.13 21.66
CA LEU A 257 4.41 -27.26 20.53
C LEU A 257 3.22 -26.34 20.22
N PHE A 258 2.02 -26.89 20.00
CA PHE A 258 0.81 -26.11 19.68
C PHE A 258 0.28 -25.26 20.82
N SER A 259 0.33 -25.75 22.06
CA SER A 259 -0.24 -25.03 23.21
C SER A 259 0.68 -23.97 23.81
N GLY A 260 2.00 -24.07 23.60
CA GLY A 260 2.98 -23.20 24.23
C GLY A 260 3.98 -22.60 23.24
N SER A 261 4.68 -23.44 22.47
CA SER A 261 5.77 -22.97 21.61
C SER A 261 5.30 -22.10 20.44
N PHE A 262 4.19 -22.43 19.77
CA PHE A 262 3.64 -21.64 18.67
C PHE A 262 3.17 -20.24 19.13
N PRO A 263 2.35 -20.11 20.20
CA PRO A 263 2.02 -18.80 20.76
C PRO A 263 3.26 -17.99 21.18
N PHE A 264 4.26 -18.65 21.77
CA PHE A 264 5.52 -18.00 22.15
C PHE A 264 6.28 -17.46 20.93
N LEU A 265 6.41 -18.26 19.87
CA LEU A 265 7.04 -17.82 18.62
C LEU A 265 6.22 -16.71 17.93
N GLY A 266 4.89 -16.79 17.99
CA GLY A 266 4.01 -15.73 17.52
C GLY A 266 4.24 -14.40 18.25
N LEU A 267 4.46 -14.45 19.56
CA LEU A 267 4.77 -13.26 20.36
C LEU A 267 6.15 -12.68 20.00
N ILE A 268 7.17 -13.52 19.78
CA ILE A 268 8.47 -13.10 19.24
C ILE A 268 8.28 -12.41 17.88
N ALA A 269 7.48 -13.00 16.99
CA ALA A 269 7.23 -12.44 15.67
C ALA A 269 6.48 -11.09 15.75
N VAL A 270 5.56 -10.91 16.69
CA VAL A 270 4.86 -9.62 16.88
C VAL A 270 5.81 -8.57 17.46
N LEU A 271 6.71 -8.95 18.37
CA LEU A 271 7.64 -8.02 19.02
C LEU A 271 8.77 -7.59 18.07
N PHE A 272 9.39 -8.54 17.37
CA PHE A 272 10.55 -8.28 16.51
C PHE A 272 10.21 -8.15 15.03
N GLY A 273 9.05 -8.61 14.58
CA GLY A 273 8.63 -8.56 13.17
C GLY A 273 8.59 -7.15 12.60
N PRO A 274 7.94 -6.16 13.27
CA PRO A 274 7.97 -4.77 12.82
C PRO A 274 9.40 -4.23 12.74
N LEU A 275 10.24 -4.49 13.75
CA LEU A 275 11.64 -4.05 13.77
C LEU A 275 12.44 -4.65 12.60
N TYR A 276 12.26 -5.95 12.32
CA TYR A 276 12.89 -6.62 11.19
C TYR A 276 12.44 -6.03 9.85
N LEU A 277 11.14 -5.77 9.70
CA LEU A 277 10.60 -5.14 8.49
C LEU A 277 11.14 -3.72 8.30
N PHE A 278 11.16 -2.88 9.33
CA PHE A 278 11.66 -1.50 9.21
C PHE A 278 13.19 -1.44 9.10
N SER A 279 13.93 -2.38 9.68
CA SER A 279 15.39 -2.44 9.54
C SER A 279 15.81 -2.86 8.13
N SER A 280 15.14 -3.87 7.55
CA SER A 280 15.46 -4.39 6.22
C SER A 280 14.84 -3.59 5.08
N ALA A 281 13.69 -2.95 5.29
CA ALA A 281 12.98 -2.15 4.29
C ALA A 281 13.28 -0.65 4.40
N ASN A 282 14.32 -0.23 5.13
CA ASN A 282 14.70 1.17 5.21
C ASN A 282 15.17 1.66 3.81
N PRO A 283 14.47 2.62 3.17
CA PRO A 283 14.87 3.16 1.87
C PRO A 283 16.28 3.77 1.88
N ALA A 284 16.77 4.19 3.05
CA ALA A 284 18.14 4.69 3.23
C ALA A 284 19.22 3.63 2.94
N GLN A 285 18.86 2.33 2.86
CA GLN A 285 19.82 1.30 2.43
C GLN A 285 20.05 1.27 0.92
N ILE A 286 19.16 1.87 0.11
CA ILE A 286 19.25 1.89 -1.34
C ILE A 286 19.76 3.27 -1.76
N SER A 287 20.82 3.32 -2.56
CA SER A 287 21.36 4.58 -3.10
C SER A 287 20.34 5.23 -4.04
N ASN A 288 19.99 6.48 -3.75
CA ASN A 288 19.01 7.25 -4.51
C ASN A 288 19.67 8.34 -5.34
N ASN A 289 20.50 7.89 -6.26
CA ASN A 289 21.36 8.73 -7.08
C ASN A 289 20.54 9.67 -8.00
N VAL A 290 21.06 10.87 -8.21
CA VAL A 290 20.46 11.89 -9.08
C VAL A 290 20.53 11.40 -10.53
N VAL A 291 19.40 11.51 -11.23
CA VAL A 291 19.25 11.13 -12.65
C VAL A 291 19.26 12.35 -13.55
N GLN A 292 18.75 13.49 -13.06
CA GLN A 292 18.77 14.75 -13.78
C GLN A 292 19.03 15.91 -12.82
N ALA A 293 19.87 16.85 -13.24
CA ALA A 293 20.13 18.08 -12.52
C ALA A 293 19.98 19.26 -13.48
N SER A 294 19.46 20.38 -12.99
CA SER A 294 19.42 21.63 -13.71
C SER A 294 19.88 22.79 -12.84
N LEU A 295 20.53 23.76 -13.49
CA LEU A 295 21.08 24.96 -12.85
C LEU A 295 20.63 26.18 -13.65
N SER A 296 20.12 27.19 -12.97
CA SER A 296 19.82 28.48 -13.60
C SER A 296 20.19 29.64 -12.70
N THR A 297 20.62 30.76 -13.26
CA THR A 297 20.88 31.99 -12.50
C THR A 297 20.08 33.14 -13.07
N LYS A 298 19.41 33.88 -12.20
CA LYS A 298 18.61 35.05 -12.55
C LYS A 298 19.11 36.28 -11.82
N ILE A 299 19.09 37.42 -12.48
CA ILE A 299 19.25 38.71 -11.82
C ILE A 299 17.86 39.27 -11.52
N ASN A 300 17.61 39.51 -10.24
CA ASN A 300 16.35 40.05 -9.74
C ASN A 300 16.58 41.50 -9.33
N GLY A 301 15.84 42.41 -9.98
CA GLY A 301 15.79 43.83 -9.67
C GLY A 301 14.36 44.31 -9.44
N PRO A 302 14.18 45.57 -9.01
CA PRO A 302 12.87 46.14 -8.72
C PRO A 302 11.98 46.32 -9.96
N LEU A 303 12.56 46.41 -11.15
CA LEU A 303 11.82 46.59 -12.42
C LEU A 303 11.60 45.28 -13.19
N GLY A 304 12.17 44.16 -12.73
CA GLY A 304 12.07 42.88 -13.44
C GLY A 304 13.12 41.87 -13.02
N SER A 305 12.96 40.64 -13.51
CA SER A 305 13.92 39.55 -13.32
C SER A 305 14.36 39.03 -14.68
N TYR A 306 15.66 38.86 -14.88
CA TYR A 306 16.25 38.45 -16.15
C TYR A 306 17.07 37.18 -15.96
N ASN A 307 16.90 36.21 -16.85
CA ASN A 307 17.70 35.00 -16.86
C ASN A 307 19.10 35.33 -17.39
N LEU A 308 20.14 34.97 -16.65
CA LEU A 308 21.52 35.08 -17.11
C LEU A 308 21.98 33.73 -17.66
N PHE A 309 21.84 32.66 -16.87
CA PHE A 309 22.41 31.36 -17.20
C PHE A 309 21.36 30.28 -16.99
N SER A 310 21.31 29.30 -17.88
CA SER A 310 20.34 28.20 -17.80
C SER A 310 20.93 26.95 -18.44
N ILE A 311 20.96 25.88 -17.65
CA ILE A 311 21.37 24.55 -18.07
C ILE A 311 20.29 23.56 -17.59
N PRO A 312 19.44 23.04 -18.49
CA PRO A 312 18.42 22.05 -18.16
C PRO A 312 19.00 20.64 -17.96
N SER A 313 20.19 20.36 -18.50
CA SER A 313 20.88 19.07 -18.37
C SER A 313 22.38 19.24 -18.17
N VAL A 314 22.92 18.60 -17.14
CA VAL A 314 24.35 18.62 -16.82
C VAL A 314 25.20 17.81 -17.80
N ALA A 315 26.49 18.13 -17.88
CA ALA A 315 27.42 17.56 -18.85
C ALA A 315 27.81 16.11 -18.51
N SER A 316 28.07 15.84 -17.24
CA SER A 316 28.38 14.49 -16.76
C SER A 316 27.92 14.32 -15.30
N MET A 317 27.51 13.10 -14.97
CA MET A 317 27.24 12.66 -13.60
C MET A 317 27.94 11.32 -13.40
N ARG A 318 28.80 11.24 -12.38
CA ARG A 318 29.49 10.00 -12.03
C ARG A 318 29.51 9.81 -10.52
N GLU A 319 29.67 8.56 -10.09
CA GLU A 319 29.94 8.25 -8.70
C GLU A 319 31.37 8.70 -8.32
N VAL A 320 31.54 9.01 -7.04
CA VAL A 320 32.81 9.46 -6.47
C VAL A 320 33.77 8.28 -6.36
N THR A 321 35.05 8.49 -6.69
CA THR A 321 36.07 7.43 -6.56
C THR A 321 36.42 7.17 -5.09
N GLU A 322 37.04 6.03 -4.78
CA GLU A 322 37.35 5.66 -3.39
C GLU A 322 38.34 6.65 -2.74
N GLU A 323 39.31 7.13 -3.53
CA GLU A 323 40.26 8.16 -3.11
C GLU A 323 39.58 9.51 -2.82
N GLU A 324 38.65 9.94 -3.70
CA GLU A 324 37.87 11.17 -3.51
C GLU A 324 36.98 11.06 -2.27
N TYR A 325 36.35 9.91 -2.06
CA TYR A 325 35.49 9.64 -0.90
C TYR A 325 36.29 9.63 0.42
N ALA A 326 37.48 9.03 0.45
CA ALA A 326 38.36 9.06 1.62
C ALA A 326 38.83 10.49 1.98
N ALA A 327 39.10 11.32 0.96
CA ALA A 327 39.42 12.73 1.17
C ALA A 327 38.21 13.51 1.74
N MET A 328 37.00 13.21 1.27
CA MET A 328 35.76 13.84 1.76
C MET A 328 35.41 13.44 3.19
N LEU A 329 35.66 12.18 3.57
CA LEU A 329 35.56 11.72 4.96
C LEU A 329 36.53 12.47 5.88
N THR A 330 37.77 12.65 5.44
CA THR A 330 38.80 13.37 6.20
C THR A 330 38.45 14.85 6.36
N ALA A 331 37.76 15.43 5.38
CA ALA A 331 37.29 16.82 5.39
C ALA A 331 35.93 17.01 6.09
N GLU A 332 35.35 15.97 6.70
CA GLU A 332 34.04 15.97 7.36
C GLU A 332 32.87 16.45 6.45
N ILE A 333 33.02 16.30 5.13
CA ILE A 333 31.97 16.61 4.15
C ILE A 333 30.93 15.50 4.10
N VAL A 334 31.39 14.26 4.31
CA VAL A 334 30.63 13.03 4.24
C VAL A 334 30.76 12.34 5.59
N GLN A 335 29.67 11.75 6.10
CA GLN A 335 29.70 11.00 7.35
C GLN A 335 30.07 9.54 7.09
N SER A 336 30.58 8.83 8.11
CA SER A 336 30.92 7.40 8.00
C SER A 336 29.73 6.51 7.62
N ASP A 337 28.51 6.99 7.86
CA ASP A 337 27.27 6.29 7.54
C ASP A 337 26.87 6.43 6.06
N ASP A 338 27.49 7.36 5.33
CA ASP A 338 27.18 7.67 3.95
C ASP A 338 27.85 6.65 3.06
N LYS A 339 27.11 6.00 2.16
CA LYS A 339 27.72 5.06 1.23
C LYS A 339 28.47 5.84 0.14
N GLN A 340 29.64 5.36 -0.25
CA GLN A 340 30.34 5.91 -1.42
C GLN A 340 29.44 5.92 -2.67
N SER A 341 28.64 4.86 -2.86
CA SER A 341 27.71 4.75 -3.99
C SER A 341 26.56 5.76 -3.96
N SER A 342 26.28 6.40 -2.81
CA SER A 342 25.29 7.48 -2.75
C SER A 342 25.87 8.84 -3.07
N ALA A 343 27.20 9.01 -3.08
CA ALA A 343 27.87 10.26 -3.41
C ALA A 343 28.15 10.36 -4.92
N GLN A 344 27.74 11.47 -5.53
CA GLN A 344 27.96 11.74 -6.95
C GLN A 344 28.66 13.06 -7.20
N ARG A 345 29.46 13.10 -8.26
CA ARG A 345 30.05 14.31 -8.82
C ARG A 345 29.24 14.72 -10.04
N ILE A 346 28.69 15.92 -9.97
CA ILE A 346 27.91 16.54 -11.06
C ILE A 346 28.77 17.61 -11.72
N GLU A 347 29.02 17.47 -13.03
CA GLU A 347 29.79 18.45 -13.80
C GLU A 347 28.86 19.24 -14.72
N VAL A 348 28.93 20.56 -14.60
CA VAL A 348 28.10 21.50 -15.34
C VAL A 348 28.94 22.17 -16.42
N ASN A 349 28.36 22.37 -17.61
CA ASN A 349 29.01 23.11 -18.68
C ASN A 349 29.26 24.58 -18.27
N PRO A 350 30.36 25.20 -18.71
CA PRO A 350 30.68 26.59 -18.37
C PRO A 350 29.92 27.61 -19.22
N PHE A 351 29.05 27.19 -20.15
CA PHE A 351 28.25 28.03 -21.03
C PHE A 351 26.77 27.68 -20.90
N SER A 352 25.91 28.68 -21.04
CA SER A 352 24.45 28.53 -21.01
C SER A 352 23.98 27.80 -22.27
N ASP A 353 23.02 26.88 -22.12
CA ASP A 353 22.36 26.24 -23.27
C ASP A 353 21.32 27.19 -23.91
N ASP A 354 20.79 28.13 -23.11
CA ASP A 354 19.89 29.18 -23.58
C ASP A 354 20.65 30.44 -24.02
N LEU A 355 20.15 31.07 -25.09
CA LEU A 355 20.60 32.37 -25.58
C LEU A 355 20.16 33.51 -24.65
N PHE A 356 20.91 34.61 -24.67
CA PHE A 356 20.55 35.81 -23.90
C PHE A 356 19.55 36.68 -24.67
N ASP A 357 18.29 36.26 -24.65
CA ASP A 357 17.20 36.92 -25.36
C ASP A 357 16.50 37.96 -24.48
N ILE A 358 17.05 39.18 -24.45
CA ILE A 358 16.45 40.34 -23.77
C ILE A 358 16.03 41.39 -24.79
N SER A 359 14.82 41.96 -24.62
CA SER A 359 14.36 43.01 -25.52
C SER A 359 15.23 44.27 -25.35
N PRO A 360 15.58 45.00 -26.44
CA PRO A 360 16.40 46.21 -26.33
C PRO A 360 15.94 47.23 -25.27
N PRO A 361 14.63 47.57 -25.14
CA PRO A 361 14.19 48.48 -24.08
C PRO A 361 14.40 47.90 -22.67
N ALA A 362 14.24 46.59 -22.49
CA ALA A 362 14.48 45.94 -21.20
C ALA A 362 15.97 45.88 -20.85
N LEU A 363 16.84 45.73 -21.86
CA LEU A 363 18.30 45.82 -21.68
C LEU A 363 18.70 47.22 -21.20
N TYR A 364 18.20 48.29 -21.82
CA TYR A 364 18.45 49.66 -21.37
C TYR A 364 17.92 49.91 -19.95
N GLN A 365 16.76 49.34 -19.60
CA GLN A 365 16.24 49.40 -18.23
C GLN A 365 17.13 48.64 -17.24
N LEU A 366 17.65 47.48 -17.61
CA LEU A 366 18.56 46.71 -16.76
C LEU A 366 19.88 47.47 -16.53
N ILE A 367 20.47 48.04 -17.59
CA ILE A 367 21.70 48.82 -17.49
C ILE A 367 21.49 50.08 -16.63
N THR A 368 20.40 50.82 -16.84
CA THR A 368 20.10 52.03 -16.04
C THR A 368 19.85 51.69 -14.58
N THR A 369 19.14 50.59 -14.29
CA THR A 369 18.91 50.13 -12.91
C THR A 369 20.19 49.62 -12.25
N LEU A 370 21.11 48.99 -12.99
CA LEU A 370 22.41 48.58 -12.45
C LEU A 370 23.28 49.79 -12.08
N ASN A 371 23.31 50.83 -12.93
CA ASN A 371 24.10 52.06 -12.72
C ASN A 371 23.52 52.98 -11.63
N ASP A 372 22.20 53.11 -11.53
CA ASP A 372 21.53 53.96 -10.54
C ASP A 372 21.42 53.24 -9.18
N THR A 373 22.52 53.28 -8.42
CA THR A 373 22.62 52.63 -7.11
C THR A 373 21.85 53.36 -6.01
N GLU A 374 21.56 54.65 -6.20
CA GLU A 374 20.86 55.47 -5.21
C GLU A 374 19.34 55.26 -5.27
N ARG A 375 18.79 55.20 -6.48
CA ARG A 375 17.35 54.98 -6.69
C ARG A 375 16.92 53.52 -6.48
N TYR A 376 17.79 52.57 -6.79
CA TYR A 376 17.52 51.13 -6.66
C TYR A 376 18.57 50.46 -5.76
N PRO A 377 18.38 50.46 -4.43
CA PRO A 377 19.41 49.98 -3.50
C PRO A 377 19.54 48.46 -3.45
N LEU A 378 18.52 47.71 -3.89
CA LEU A 378 18.44 46.25 -3.75
C LEU A 378 18.38 45.56 -5.12
N MET A 379 19.51 44.96 -5.50
CA MET A 379 19.58 44.00 -6.60
C MET A 379 20.25 42.73 -6.12
N THR A 380 19.72 41.59 -6.57
CA THR A 380 20.18 40.27 -6.16
C THR A 380 20.38 39.38 -7.35
N VAL A 381 21.39 38.52 -7.30
CA VAL A 381 21.52 37.38 -8.21
C VAL A 381 21.09 36.13 -7.45
N GLU A 382 20.22 35.35 -8.05
CA GLU A 382 19.71 34.12 -7.49
C GLU A 382 20.08 32.93 -8.37
N ALA A 383 20.80 31.97 -7.79
CA ALA A 383 21.08 30.68 -8.41
C ALA A 383 20.04 29.66 -7.96
N PHE A 384 19.31 29.07 -8.90
CA PHE A 384 18.34 27.99 -8.68
C PHE A 384 18.92 26.67 -9.15
N TYR A 385 18.78 25.64 -8.33
CA TYR A 385 19.23 24.29 -8.61
C TYR A 385 18.08 23.30 -8.36
N SER A 386 17.94 22.33 -9.25
CA SER A 386 16.89 21.31 -9.18
C SER A 386 17.48 19.93 -9.48
N PHE A 387 17.15 18.95 -8.65
CA PHE A 387 17.63 17.57 -8.76
C PHE A 387 16.46 16.61 -8.83
N THR A 388 16.50 15.70 -9.80
CA THR A 388 15.50 14.65 -9.99
C THR A 388 16.13 13.28 -9.74
N ARG A 389 15.45 12.48 -8.94
CA ARG A 389 15.89 11.16 -8.45
C ARG A 389 14.76 10.13 -8.57
N PRO A 390 15.06 8.82 -8.63
CA PRO A 390 14.07 7.79 -8.91
C PRO A 390 13.03 7.59 -7.80
N GLY A 391 13.35 7.90 -6.54
CA GLY A 391 12.40 7.78 -5.42
C GLY A 391 12.58 8.85 -4.33
N PRO A 392 11.65 8.96 -3.36
CA PRO A 392 10.29 8.38 -3.34
C PRO A 392 9.37 9.05 -4.38
N SER A 393 8.33 8.35 -4.83
CA SER A 393 7.45 8.77 -5.94
C SER A 393 6.72 10.10 -5.71
N THR A 394 6.59 10.53 -4.46
CA THR A 394 5.98 11.80 -4.04
C THR A 394 6.94 12.99 -4.09
N LEU A 395 8.26 12.75 -4.02
CA LEU A 395 9.31 13.78 -3.96
C LEU A 395 10.46 13.41 -4.91
N LYS A 396 10.11 13.25 -6.19
CA LYS A 396 11.07 12.92 -7.24
C LYS A 396 12.02 14.06 -7.55
N THR A 397 11.57 15.31 -7.40
CA THR A 397 12.37 16.50 -7.71
C THR A 397 12.48 17.38 -6.47
N ILE A 398 13.70 17.72 -6.09
CA ILE A 398 14.00 18.66 -5.01
C ILE A 398 14.63 19.92 -5.62
N GLN A 399 14.19 21.08 -5.17
CA GLN A 399 14.66 22.38 -5.63
C GLN A 399 15.24 23.19 -4.48
N GLY A 400 16.20 24.05 -4.77
CA GLY A 400 16.69 25.05 -3.84
C GLY A 400 17.23 26.25 -4.57
N SER A 401 17.45 27.33 -3.83
CA SER A 401 18.01 28.55 -4.39
C SER A 401 18.98 29.23 -3.44
N ARG A 402 19.90 30.01 -4.01
CA ARG A 402 20.85 30.84 -3.26
C ARG A 402 20.80 32.26 -3.79
N LYS A 403 20.43 33.20 -2.92
CA LYS A 403 20.31 34.63 -3.22
C LYS A 403 21.55 35.38 -2.72
N LEU A 404 22.23 36.07 -3.63
CA LEU A 404 23.36 36.95 -3.34
C LEU A 404 22.98 38.40 -3.60
N LYS A 405 23.27 39.29 -2.65
CA LYS A 405 23.11 40.74 -2.84
C LYS A 405 24.31 41.28 -3.61
N LEU A 406 24.06 42.00 -4.70
CA LEU A 406 25.11 42.59 -5.51
C LEU A 406 25.71 43.83 -4.84
N THR A 407 27.04 43.91 -4.80
CA THR A 407 27.76 45.10 -4.34
C THR A 407 27.74 46.19 -5.41
N ARG A 408 28.07 47.44 -5.02
CA ARG A 408 28.11 48.58 -5.95
C ARG A 408 29.07 48.32 -7.12
N GLN A 409 30.24 47.74 -6.86
CA GLN A 409 31.22 47.43 -7.91
C GLN A 409 30.70 46.35 -8.86
N GLN A 410 30.15 45.25 -8.34
CA GLN A 410 29.59 44.17 -9.17
C GLN A 410 28.46 44.65 -10.08
N ARG A 411 27.66 45.63 -9.65
CA ARG A 411 26.60 46.22 -10.47
C ARG A 411 27.16 47.03 -11.63
N LEU A 412 28.17 47.85 -11.39
CA LEU A 412 28.84 48.63 -12.43
C LEU A 412 29.54 47.69 -13.43
N ASP A 413 30.22 46.65 -12.92
CA ASP A 413 30.86 45.65 -13.77
C ASP A 413 29.83 44.88 -14.62
N LEU A 414 28.66 44.52 -14.06
CA LEU A 414 27.56 43.91 -14.81
C LEU A 414 26.99 44.83 -15.88
N ALA A 415 26.79 46.11 -15.55
CA ALA A 415 26.29 47.10 -16.51
C ALA A 415 27.25 47.25 -17.69
N GLU A 416 28.55 47.22 -17.40
CA GLU A 416 29.59 47.30 -18.43
C GLU A 416 29.71 46.03 -19.28
N VAL A 417 29.48 44.84 -18.69
CA VAL A 417 29.42 43.58 -19.45
C VAL A 417 28.20 43.53 -20.39
N LEU A 418 27.11 44.20 -20.03
CA LEU A 418 25.89 44.29 -20.85
C LEU A 418 25.98 45.32 -21.97
N THR A 419 26.99 46.21 -21.96
CA THR A 419 27.21 47.17 -23.06
C THR A 419 28.02 46.53 -24.20
N PRO A 420 27.60 46.74 -25.47
CA PRO A 420 28.08 45.99 -26.63
C PRO A 420 29.57 46.14 -26.99
N ASP A 421 30.29 47.13 -26.44
CA ASP A 421 31.69 47.43 -26.82
C ASP A 421 32.75 46.84 -25.86
N SER A 422 32.34 46.15 -24.79
CA SER A 422 33.20 45.80 -23.64
C SER A 422 33.70 44.35 -23.62
N GLY A 423 33.82 43.71 -24.79
CA GLY A 423 33.84 42.24 -25.04
C GLY A 423 34.88 41.34 -24.35
N THR A 424 35.49 41.75 -23.24
CA THR A 424 36.40 40.92 -22.42
C THR A 424 36.19 41.03 -20.91
N LYS A 425 35.24 41.86 -20.45
CA LYS A 425 35.00 42.08 -19.02
C LYS A 425 34.23 40.94 -18.36
N GLN A 426 34.46 40.78 -17.06
CA GLN A 426 34.01 39.63 -16.27
C GLN A 426 33.63 40.12 -14.90
N VAL A 427 32.54 39.58 -14.36
CA VAL A 427 32.06 39.94 -13.03
C VAL A 427 32.42 38.84 -12.07
N TYR A 428 33.12 39.20 -11.00
CA TYR A 428 33.46 38.27 -9.93
C TYR A 428 32.35 38.26 -8.87
N MET A 429 31.75 37.09 -8.67
CA MET A 429 30.73 36.84 -7.66
C MET A 429 31.26 35.83 -6.67
N LYS A 430 31.54 36.32 -5.46
CA LYS A 430 31.88 35.47 -4.34
C LYS A 430 30.65 34.67 -3.91
N ASP A 431 30.86 33.39 -3.63
CA ASP A 431 29.87 32.53 -3.00
C ASP A 431 28.55 32.32 -3.75
N LEU A 432 28.57 32.33 -5.09
CA LEU A 432 27.35 32.18 -5.89
C LEU A 432 26.83 30.74 -5.92
N PHE A 433 27.72 29.76 -6.10
CA PHE A 433 27.36 28.34 -6.17
C PHE A 433 27.90 27.58 -4.96
N PRO A 434 27.07 26.75 -4.32
CA PRO A 434 27.56 25.80 -3.33
C PRO A 434 28.36 24.67 -4.02
N MET A 435 29.45 24.24 -3.38
CA MET A 435 30.28 23.12 -3.85
C MET A 435 29.70 21.77 -3.41
N PHE A 436 29.23 21.68 -2.16
CA PHE A 436 28.65 20.46 -1.60
C PHE A 436 27.20 20.69 -1.18
N ILE A 437 26.31 19.78 -1.59
CA ILE A 437 24.88 19.86 -1.32
C ILE A 437 24.36 18.50 -0.84
N ARG A 438 23.93 18.42 0.41
CA ARG A 438 23.26 17.22 0.91
C ARG A 438 21.79 17.21 0.45
N LEU A 439 21.39 16.11 -0.19
CA LEU A 439 20.02 15.91 -0.66
C LEU A 439 19.30 14.90 0.26
N PRO A 440 18.49 15.37 1.23
CA PRO A 440 17.82 14.45 2.14
C PRO A 440 16.72 13.65 1.42
N ALA A 441 16.40 12.46 1.95
CA ALA A 441 15.26 11.67 1.50
C ALA A 441 13.92 12.44 1.64
N THR A 442 13.79 13.27 2.66
CA THR A 442 12.64 14.14 2.92
C THR A 442 13.11 15.46 3.53
N GLY A 443 12.73 16.60 2.95
CA GLY A 443 13.07 17.92 3.49
C GLY A 443 13.67 18.88 2.46
N GLU A 444 14.16 20.02 2.97
CA GLU A 444 14.85 21.04 2.17
C GLU A 444 16.32 20.69 1.93
N ILE A 445 16.92 21.30 0.91
CA ILE A 445 18.31 21.04 0.54
C ILE A 445 19.26 21.59 1.62
N GLY A 446 20.14 20.72 2.14
CA GLY A 446 21.19 21.11 3.09
C GLY A 446 22.45 21.59 2.36
N VAL A 447 22.68 22.89 2.32
CA VAL A 447 23.95 23.45 1.80
C VAL A 447 25.00 23.45 2.92
N MET A 448 26.13 22.77 2.72
CA MET A 448 27.19 22.71 3.73
C MET A 448 27.90 24.07 3.86
N THR A 449 28.01 24.56 5.09
CA THR A 449 28.61 25.86 5.39
C THR A 449 30.13 25.84 5.15
N GLY A 450 30.65 26.82 4.41
CA GLY A 450 32.09 26.99 4.16
C GLY A 450 32.62 26.41 2.85
N ALA A 451 31.83 25.63 2.11
CA ALA A 451 32.24 25.05 0.83
C ALA A 451 31.49 25.70 -0.35
N SER A 452 31.88 26.91 -0.66
CA SER A 452 31.20 27.75 -1.64
C SER A 452 32.23 28.27 -2.63
N THR A 453 31.94 28.17 -3.92
CA THR A 453 32.88 28.54 -4.96
C THR A 453 32.62 29.93 -5.48
N ASP A 454 33.71 30.64 -5.72
CA ASP A 454 33.68 31.87 -6.46
C ASP A 454 33.36 31.60 -7.92
N ALA A 455 32.48 32.43 -8.49
CA ALA A 455 32.08 32.37 -9.87
C ALA A 455 32.50 33.64 -10.60
N THR A 456 32.97 33.48 -11.83
CA THR A 456 33.16 34.59 -12.76
C THR A 456 32.14 34.46 -13.88
N ILE A 457 31.35 35.52 -14.08
CA ILE A 457 30.30 35.57 -15.10
C ILE A 457 30.76 36.47 -16.24
N ARG A 458 30.56 36.03 -17.48
CA ARG A 458 30.94 36.73 -18.71
C ARG A 458 29.84 36.61 -19.75
N LEU A 459 29.61 37.66 -20.51
CA LEU A 459 28.77 37.62 -21.70
C LEU A 459 29.67 37.39 -22.92
N LEU A 460 29.35 36.37 -23.71
CA LEU A 460 30.05 36.05 -24.95
C LEU A 460 29.10 36.38 -26.11
N GLU A 461 29.62 36.99 -27.16
CA GLU A 461 28.88 37.27 -28.40
C GLU A 461 29.60 36.61 -29.58
N ASP A 462 28.85 35.87 -30.40
CA ASP A 462 29.36 35.37 -31.66
C ASP A 462 29.32 36.46 -32.73
N ARG A 463 30.50 36.89 -33.20
CA ARG A 463 30.66 37.99 -34.16
C ARG A 463 30.00 37.73 -35.51
N LYS A 464 29.67 36.49 -35.86
CA LYS A 464 29.04 36.15 -37.14
C LYS A 464 27.53 36.19 -37.08
N SER A 465 26.94 35.77 -35.96
CA SER A 465 25.50 35.66 -35.78
C SER A 465 24.89 36.78 -34.93
N HIS A 466 25.72 37.61 -34.28
CA HIS A 466 25.30 38.64 -33.32
C HIS A 466 24.44 38.10 -32.18
N VAL A 467 24.64 36.81 -31.86
CA VAL A 467 23.95 36.13 -30.77
C VAL A 467 24.84 36.17 -29.54
N SER A 468 24.24 36.51 -28.40
CA SER A 468 24.94 36.54 -27.12
C SER A 468 24.45 35.46 -26.17
N PHE A 469 25.36 34.91 -25.37
CA PHE A 469 25.08 33.90 -24.35
C PHE A 469 26.03 34.06 -23.16
N TRP A 470 25.57 33.64 -21.98
CA TRP A 470 26.36 33.77 -20.77
C TRP A 470 27.28 32.57 -20.56
N SER A 471 28.48 32.84 -20.06
CA SER A 471 29.42 31.85 -19.59
C SER A 471 29.76 32.09 -18.12
N VAL A 472 29.80 31.01 -17.36
CA VAL A 472 30.07 30.98 -15.93
C VAL A 472 31.24 30.04 -15.68
N CYS A 473 32.34 30.57 -15.17
CA CYS A 473 33.50 29.78 -14.77
C CYS A 473 33.67 29.88 -13.26
N ALA A 474 33.71 28.73 -12.57
CA ALA A 474 34.10 28.67 -11.17
C ALA A 474 35.63 28.80 -11.04
N ARG A 475 36.14 29.14 -9.84
CA ARG A 475 37.55 28.95 -9.48
C ARG A 475 37.65 27.97 -8.31
N PRO A 476 38.64 27.06 -8.29
CA PRO A 476 39.83 26.98 -9.15
C PRO A 476 39.67 26.17 -10.45
N SER A 477 38.56 25.45 -10.64
CA SER A 477 38.32 24.63 -11.84
C SER A 477 37.43 25.32 -12.87
N PRO A 478 37.69 25.20 -14.18
CA PRO A 478 36.84 25.80 -15.24
C PRO A 478 35.41 25.24 -15.24
N ASN A 479 35.22 24.04 -14.70
CA ASN A 479 33.92 23.43 -14.46
C ASN A 479 33.43 23.82 -13.06
N ILE A 480 32.14 24.11 -12.91
CA ILE A 480 31.50 24.28 -11.60
C ILE A 480 31.64 22.95 -10.87
N PRO A 481 32.44 22.87 -9.78
CA PRO A 481 32.76 21.58 -9.19
C PRO A 481 31.54 21.01 -8.48
N GLY A 482 31.04 19.90 -9.03
CA GLY A 482 30.86 18.65 -8.30
C GLY A 482 29.91 18.72 -7.12
N LEU A 483 28.65 18.98 -7.40
CA LEU A 483 27.57 19.03 -6.43
C LEU A 483 27.36 17.62 -5.81
N LEU A 484 27.82 17.45 -4.57
CA LEU A 484 27.82 16.14 -3.91
C LEU A 484 26.50 15.85 -3.21
N ALA A 485 25.57 15.22 -3.92
CA ALA A 485 24.40 14.61 -3.29
C ALA A 485 24.86 13.39 -2.49
N ALA A 486 25.07 13.51 -1.18
CA ALA A 486 25.17 12.34 -0.30
C ALA A 486 23.79 12.08 0.30
N ASP A 487 23.23 10.91 0.01
CA ASP A 487 22.05 10.39 0.70
C ASP A 487 22.49 9.53 1.88
N SER A 488 22.22 10.10 3.05
CA SER A 488 22.29 9.57 4.42
C SER A 488 21.77 10.75 5.26
N THR A 489 21.09 10.67 6.39
CA THR A 489 20.83 9.64 7.39
C THR A 489 19.41 9.88 7.92
N PRO A 490 18.82 8.91 8.64
CA PRO A 490 17.63 9.14 9.43
C PRO A 490 18.00 9.91 10.72
N ASN A 491 17.21 10.94 11.03
CA ASN A 491 17.16 11.70 12.29
C ASN A 491 18.29 12.71 12.57
N ASP A 492 18.04 13.97 12.17
CA ASP A 492 18.33 15.12 13.02
C ASP A 492 16.98 15.67 13.54
N ASP A 493 16.47 15.05 14.60
CA ASP A 493 15.34 15.55 15.38
C ASP A 493 15.79 15.63 16.85
N VAL A 494 16.24 16.80 17.35
CA VAL A 494 16.16 17.24 18.77
C VAL A 494 16.44 18.76 18.84
N PRO A 495 15.82 19.58 19.74
CA PRO A 495 14.71 19.32 20.68
C PRO A 495 13.45 20.14 20.37
N GLY A 496 12.32 19.60 20.81
CA GLY A 496 11.03 20.28 20.75
C GLY A 496 11.06 21.68 21.37
N THR A 497 10.63 22.66 20.60
CA THR A 497 10.02 23.87 21.14
C THR A 497 8.69 23.48 21.76
N SER A 498 8.71 23.27 23.08
CA SER A 498 7.52 23.40 23.91
C SER A 498 6.95 24.80 23.72
N SER A 499 5.90 24.93 22.93
CA SER A 499 5.03 26.10 22.96
C SER A 499 4.25 26.08 24.26
N SER A 500 4.87 26.62 25.32
CA SER A 500 4.18 27.07 26.52
C SER A 500 3.25 28.22 26.13
N SER A 501 1.97 27.92 25.96
CA SER A 501 0.90 28.91 25.93
C SER A 501 0.72 29.49 27.33
N SER A 502 1.45 30.57 27.62
CA SER A 502 1.17 31.48 28.72
C SER A 502 0.92 32.88 28.17
N SER A 503 -0.36 33.21 27.99
CA SER A 503 -0.83 34.60 28.01
C SER A 503 -2.17 34.64 28.73
N SER A 504 -2.07 34.85 30.04
CA SER A 504 -3.12 35.43 30.86
C SER A 504 -3.39 36.88 30.47
N SER A 505 -4.59 37.33 30.86
CA SER A 505 -5.04 38.70 31.16
C SER A 505 -5.64 39.57 30.04
N SER A 506 -6.98 39.58 30.05
CA SER A 506 -7.86 40.76 30.22
C SER A 506 -7.70 41.97 29.30
N CYS A 507 -8.80 42.35 28.63
CA CYS A 507 -9.52 43.60 28.92
C CYS A 507 -10.75 43.77 27.99
N HIS A 508 -11.85 44.16 28.64
CA HIS A 508 -13.16 44.62 28.14
C HIS A 508 -14.15 43.63 27.52
#